data_AF-A0A399XRM9-F1
#
_entry.id   AF-A0A399XRM9-F1
#
_cell.length_a   1.000
_cell.length_b   1.000
_cell.length_c   1.000
_cell.angle_alpha   90.00
_cell.angle_beta   90.00
_cell.angle_gamma   90.00
#
_symmetry.space_group_name_H-M   'P 1'
#
loop_
_entity.id
_entity.type
_entity.pdbx_description
1 polymer ?
#
loop_
_entity_poly.entity_id
_entity_poly.type
_entity_poly.pdbx_seq_one_letter_code
_entity_poly.pdbx_strand_id
1 'polypeptide(L)'
;MDVRLDPADEYMHELEEDSTFNESMYFNFYDIEADLGGFVRLGNRANEGYAEATTCLYLPGGRVAFMYGRPEITGNDAFDAGGMTFEVVEPFEELKVAYDGKVVLLDDPLAMADPRKAFTENPYDDCRIELTYRKVSEMVGGEPTEQHERSGEEFARGHYEQLVAAAGTIGVGETGWKVQGFGLRDHSWGPRTWQAPWYYRWLTANFGSEFGFMGSRIARRDRDGIRGGFVWDGDELHLAHDFRISTEWTAGAGYHQRIAATLVTKDGDREREWNVIGEVMNLIPLRNRRDGMVTRISEGMTRWTLEDGRVGYGLSEYLDQIIDEQPVGIDE
;
A
#
# COMPACT_ATOMS: atom_id res chain seq x y z
N MET A 1 -5.37 6.51 21.17
CA MET A 1 -4.22 7.39 21.43
C MET A 1 -4.53 8.71 20.79
N ASP A 2 -4.17 9.81 21.43
CA ASP A 2 -4.24 11.11 20.77
C ASP A 2 -3.15 11.16 19.69
N VAL A 3 -3.52 11.63 18.51
CA VAL A 3 -2.62 11.79 17.36
C VAL A 3 -2.63 13.25 16.93
N ARG A 4 -1.48 13.76 16.51
CA ARG A 4 -1.33 15.07 15.87
C ARG A 4 -1.22 14.87 14.37
N LEU A 5 -2.01 15.61 13.61
CA LEU A 5 -1.89 15.70 12.16
C LEU A 5 -1.94 17.17 11.75
N ASP A 6 -0.89 17.68 11.12
CA ASP A 6 -0.72 19.06 10.67
C ASP A 6 -0.44 19.08 9.16
N PRO A 7 -0.96 20.06 8.39
CA PRO A 7 -0.63 20.22 6.96
C PRO A 7 0.87 20.21 6.63
N ALA A 8 1.73 20.59 7.58
CA ALA A 8 3.17 20.47 7.42
C ALA A 8 3.66 19.01 7.28
N ASP A 9 2.94 18.04 7.87
CA ASP A 9 3.25 16.60 7.81
C ASP A 9 3.01 16.00 6.40
N GLU A 10 2.44 16.77 5.46
CA GLU A 10 2.37 16.42 4.05
C GLU A 10 3.73 16.55 3.33
N TYR A 11 4.58 17.44 3.84
CA TYR A 11 5.89 17.70 3.27
C TYR A 11 6.95 16.79 3.91
N MET A 12 8.19 16.93 3.42
CA MET A 12 9.31 16.16 3.94
C MET A 12 9.63 16.55 5.38
N HIS A 13 9.87 15.55 6.23
CA HIS A 13 10.29 15.75 7.61
C HIS A 13 11.81 15.96 7.70
N GLU A 14 12.25 16.59 8.79
CA GLU A 14 13.66 16.71 9.10
C GLU A 14 14.30 15.32 9.20
N LEU A 15 15.44 15.14 8.53
CA LEU A 15 16.17 13.89 8.56
C LEU A 15 16.71 13.62 9.96
N GLU A 16 16.15 12.61 10.62
CA GLU A 16 16.57 12.18 11.94
C GLU A 16 17.92 11.44 11.90
N GLU A 17 18.61 11.36 13.03
CA GLU A 17 19.90 10.66 13.12
C GLU A 17 19.81 9.12 12.97
N ASP A 18 18.62 8.54 13.14
CA ASP A 18 18.45 7.09 13.11
C ASP A 18 18.78 6.53 11.72
N SER A 19 19.70 5.56 11.66
CA SER A 19 20.15 4.94 10.41
C SER A 19 19.03 4.31 9.58
N THR A 20 17.90 3.97 10.20
CA THR A 20 16.74 3.34 9.56
C THR A 20 15.63 4.31 9.21
N PHE A 21 15.84 5.62 9.38
CA PHE A 21 14.90 6.66 8.98
C PHE A 21 14.40 6.41 7.55
N ASN A 22 13.08 6.44 7.40
CA ASN A 22 12.43 6.31 6.12
C ASN A 22 11.27 7.29 6.01
N GLU A 23 11.36 8.22 5.08
CA GLU A 23 10.21 8.97 4.60
C GLU A 23 9.62 8.20 3.42
N SER A 24 8.36 7.81 3.48
CA SER A 24 7.74 6.95 2.49
C SER A 24 6.34 7.41 2.16
N MET A 25 6.10 7.67 0.88
CA MET A 25 4.76 7.95 0.37
C MET A 25 4.37 6.91 -0.67
N TYR A 26 3.10 6.52 -0.61
CA TYR A 26 2.51 5.43 -1.37
C TYR A 26 1.17 5.88 -1.94
N PHE A 27 0.89 5.46 -3.18
CA PHE A 27 -0.39 5.69 -3.83
C PHE A 27 -0.83 4.43 -4.56
N ASN A 28 -2.08 4.02 -4.39
CA ASN A 28 -2.72 3.04 -5.28
C ASN A 28 -3.91 3.65 -6.02
N PHE A 29 -4.38 2.95 -7.05
CA PHE A 29 -5.61 3.28 -7.76
C PHE A 29 -6.15 2.06 -8.51
N TYR A 30 -7.43 2.10 -8.86
CA TYR A 30 -8.03 1.26 -9.89
C TYR A 30 -9.07 2.05 -10.69
N ASP A 31 -9.01 1.90 -12.01
CA ASP A 31 -9.96 2.42 -12.98
C ASP A 31 -10.71 1.25 -13.62
N ILE A 32 -12.03 1.27 -13.46
CA ILE A 32 -12.94 0.22 -13.91
C ILE A 32 -13.10 0.24 -15.43
N GLU A 33 -13.15 1.42 -16.05
CA GLU A 33 -13.33 1.54 -17.51
C GLU A 33 -12.07 1.13 -18.26
N ALA A 34 -10.90 1.49 -17.71
CA ALA A 34 -9.62 1.10 -18.28
C ALA A 34 -9.21 -0.34 -17.96
N ASP A 35 -9.86 -1.00 -17.00
CA ASP A 35 -9.42 -2.28 -16.38
C ASP A 35 -7.94 -2.23 -15.98
N LEU A 36 -7.55 -1.12 -15.34
CA LEU A 36 -6.17 -0.79 -15.02
C LEU A 36 -6.11 -0.32 -13.56
N GLY A 37 -5.22 -0.92 -12.79
CA GLY A 37 -4.86 -0.39 -11.49
C GLY A 37 -3.39 -0.56 -11.20
N GLY A 38 -2.98 -0.14 -10.02
CA GLY A 38 -1.58 -0.21 -9.66
C GLY A 38 -1.27 0.55 -8.40
N PHE A 39 0.01 0.56 -8.06
CA PHE A 39 0.56 1.39 -7.02
C PHE A 39 1.95 1.88 -7.37
N VAL A 40 2.29 3.03 -6.79
CA VAL A 40 3.65 3.55 -6.76
C VAL A 40 4.04 3.88 -5.33
N ARG A 41 5.31 3.67 -5.01
CA ARG A 41 5.89 4.00 -3.72
C ARG A 41 7.26 4.61 -3.93
N LEU A 42 7.54 5.71 -3.24
CA LEU A 42 8.89 6.20 -3.05
C LEU A 42 9.20 6.30 -1.56
N GLY A 43 10.31 5.69 -1.15
CA GLY A 43 10.79 5.70 0.23
C GLY A 43 12.22 6.22 0.32
N ASN A 44 12.44 7.44 0.78
CA ASN A 44 13.77 7.98 1.01
C ASN A 44 14.39 7.31 2.24
N ARG A 45 15.56 6.66 2.06
CA ARG A 45 16.38 6.11 3.15
C ARG A 45 17.69 6.91 3.18
N ALA A 46 17.56 8.21 3.44
CA ALA A 46 18.62 9.19 3.21
C ALA A 46 19.90 8.89 4.01
N ASN A 47 19.78 8.38 5.24
CA ASN A 47 20.93 7.95 6.05
C ASN A 47 21.67 6.73 5.47
N GLU A 48 21.03 5.96 4.59
CA GLU A 48 21.63 4.84 3.86
C GLU A 48 22.06 5.22 2.43
N GLY A 49 21.79 6.46 1.99
CA GLY A 49 22.24 7.02 0.71
C GLY A 49 21.44 6.58 -0.52
N TYR A 50 20.24 6.02 -0.34
CA TYR A 50 19.37 5.61 -1.45
C TYR A 50 17.88 5.80 -1.13
N ALA A 51 17.04 5.86 -2.17
CA ALA A 51 15.60 5.69 -2.04
C ALA A 51 15.18 4.28 -2.46
N GLU A 52 14.04 3.79 -2.00
CA GLU A 52 13.37 2.61 -2.53
C GLU A 52 12.19 3.06 -3.41
N ALA A 53 12.27 2.81 -4.71
CA ALA A 53 11.23 3.18 -5.67
C ALA A 53 10.55 1.92 -6.22
N THR A 54 9.22 1.84 -6.12
CA THR A 54 8.43 0.73 -6.66
C THR A 54 7.33 1.26 -7.56
N THR A 55 7.22 0.72 -8.78
CA THR A 55 6.07 0.93 -9.67
C THR A 55 5.47 -0.42 -10.01
N CYS A 56 4.16 -0.58 -9.81
CA CYS A 56 3.43 -1.78 -10.16
C CYS A 56 2.11 -1.41 -10.84
N LEU A 57 1.87 -1.91 -12.05
CA LEU A 57 0.62 -1.74 -12.77
C LEU A 57 0.04 -3.11 -13.10
N TYR A 58 -1.20 -3.36 -12.67
CA TYR A 58 -2.00 -4.50 -13.05
C TYR A 58 -2.72 -4.13 -14.35
N LEU A 59 -2.19 -4.63 -15.47
CA LEU A 59 -2.66 -4.28 -16.80
C LEU A 59 -3.91 -5.09 -17.19
N PRO A 60 -4.71 -4.58 -18.14
CA PRO A 60 -5.83 -5.33 -18.70
C PRO A 60 -5.40 -6.72 -19.20
N GLY A 61 -6.21 -7.73 -18.88
CA GLY A 61 -5.92 -9.12 -19.25
C GLY A 61 -4.94 -9.85 -18.33
N GLY A 62 -4.55 -9.26 -17.19
CA GLY A 62 -3.87 -9.97 -16.10
C GLY A 62 -2.35 -9.92 -16.12
N ARG A 63 -1.73 -9.24 -17.09
CA ARG A 63 -0.28 -8.98 -17.06
C ARG A 63 0.06 -7.96 -15.97
N VAL A 64 1.28 -8.01 -15.45
CA VAL A 64 1.80 -6.98 -14.52
C VAL A 64 3.01 -6.29 -15.13
N ALA A 65 3.00 -4.96 -15.15
CA ALA A 65 4.19 -4.15 -15.40
C ALA A 65 4.79 -3.73 -14.04
N PHE A 66 6.05 -4.10 -13.79
CA PHE A 66 6.68 -3.89 -12.49
C PHE A 66 8.07 -3.27 -12.61
N MET A 67 8.44 -2.43 -11.65
CA MET A 67 9.82 -2.01 -11.44
C MET A 67 10.09 -1.80 -9.96
N TYR A 68 11.30 -2.19 -9.52
CA TYR A 68 11.85 -1.85 -8.23
C TYR A 68 13.27 -1.33 -8.41
N GLY A 69 13.60 -0.21 -7.77
CA GLY A 69 14.90 0.41 -7.85
C GLY A 69 15.40 0.90 -6.49
N ARG A 70 16.72 1.00 -6.37
CA ARG A 70 17.41 1.70 -5.27
C ARG A 70 18.21 2.89 -5.79
N PRO A 71 17.58 3.94 -6.36
CA PRO A 71 18.30 5.10 -6.84
C PRO A 71 19.08 5.77 -5.70
N GLU A 72 20.28 6.27 -6.00
CA GLU A 72 21.08 7.03 -5.04
C GLU A 72 20.41 8.37 -4.74
N ILE A 73 20.42 8.78 -3.47
CA ILE A 73 19.96 10.09 -3.00
C ILE A 73 20.96 10.63 -1.97
N THR A 74 20.98 11.96 -1.79
CA THR A 74 21.89 12.62 -0.84
C THR A 74 21.20 13.23 0.38
N GLY A 75 19.87 13.17 0.46
CA GLY A 75 19.08 13.83 1.51
C GLY A 75 17.60 13.46 1.46
N ASN A 76 16.80 14.17 2.25
CA ASN A 76 15.34 13.99 2.35
C ASN A 76 14.56 15.23 1.86
N ASP A 77 15.13 16.00 0.92
CA ASP A 77 14.57 17.32 0.56
C ASP A 77 13.31 17.23 -0.34
N ALA A 78 13.11 16.09 -1.02
CA ALA A 78 11.96 15.84 -1.88
C ALA A 78 11.75 14.34 -2.13
N PHE A 79 10.53 13.99 -2.55
CA PHE A 79 10.25 12.74 -3.25
C PHE A 79 10.55 12.90 -4.75
N ASP A 80 11.82 12.79 -5.12
CA ASP A 80 12.31 12.85 -6.49
C ASP A 80 13.51 11.90 -6.66
N ALA A 81 13.25 10.67 -7.08
CA ALA A 81 14.30 9.69 -7.32
C ALA A 81 13.86 8.57 -8.27
N GLY A 82 14.80 8.04 -9.06
CA GLY A 82 14.56 6.86 -9.90
C GLY A 82 13.50 7.07 -10.99
N GLY A 83 13.31 8.31 -11.43
CA GLY A 83 12.27 8.69 -12.40
C GLY A 83 10.89 8.92 -11.78
N MET A 84 10.75 8.77 -10.45
CA MET A 84 9.50 8.99 -9.73
C MET A 84 9.51 10.33 -9.00
N THR A 85 8.43 11.10 -9.12
CA THR A 85 8.25 12.39 -8.41
C THR A 85 6.88 12.49 -7.77
N PHE A 86 6.82 13.00 -6.54
CA PHE A 86 5.57 13.38 -5.86
C PHE A 86 5.60 14.88 -5.54
N GLU A 87 4.61 15.62 -6.05
CA GLU A 87 4.46 17.06 -5.85
C GLU A 87 3.19 17.34 -5.03
N VAL A 88 3.35 18.00 -3.89
CA VAL A 88 2.23 18.51 -3.09
C VAL A 88 1.73 19.81 -3.73
N VAL A 89 0.51 19.79 -4.28
CA VAL A 89 -0.12 20.99 -4.87
C VAL A 89 -0.84 21.78 -3.78
N GLU A 90 -1.68 21.10 -3.01
CA GLU A 90 -2.36 21.62 -1.83
C GLU A 90 -2.37 20.51 -0.76
N PRO A 91 -1.75 20.74 0.42
CA PRO A 91 -1.67 19.72 1.45
C PRO A 91 -3.01 19.12 1.78
N PHE A 92 -3.05 17.79 1.88
CA PHE A 92 -4.21 16.97 2.17
C PHE A 92 -5.35 17.00 1.15
N GLU A 93 -5.22 17.78 0.08
CA GLU A 93 -6.28 18.02 -0.91
C GLU A 93 -5.87 17.56 -2.32
N GLU A 94 -4.68 17.93 -2.81
CA GLU A 94 -4.25 17.62 -4.18
C GLU A 94 -2.73 17.35 -4.27
N LEU A 95 -2.37 16.24 -4.92
CA LEU A 95 -0.98 15.86 -5.20
C LEU A 95 -0.83 15.40 -6.64
N LYS A 96 0.35 15.60 -7.21
CA LYS A 96 0.71 15.02 -8.51
C LYS A 96 1.77 13.96 -8.32
N VAL A 97 1.60 12.88 -9.06
CA VAL A 97 2.44 11.70 -9.03
C VAL A 97 2.87 11.40 -10.45
N ALA A 98 4.19 11.35 -10.66
CA ALA A 98 4.73 10.97 -11.95
C ALA A 98 5.80 9.89 -11.85
N TYR A 99 5.90 9.08 -12.90
CA TYR A 99 6.97 8.12 -13.12
C TYR A 99 7.36 8.15 -14.60
N ASP A 100 8.66 8.23 -14.90
CA ASP A 100 9.22 8.05 -16.24
C ASP A 100 10.40 7.07 -16.14
N GLY A 101 10.24 5.87 -16.69
CA GLY A 101 11.24 4.83 -16.57
C GLY A 101 10.89 3.54 -17.30
N LYS A 102 11.57 2.45 -16.93
CA LYS A 102 11.35 1.11 -17.51
C LYS A 102 10.56 0.24 -16.55
N VAL A 103 9.73 -0.63 -17.10
CA VAL A 103 9.04 -1.71 -16.36
C VAL A 103 9.35 -3.06 -17.00
N VAL A 104 9.52 -4.10 -16.18
CA VAL A 104 9.48 -5.48 -16.65
C VAL A 104 8.04 -5.91 -16.82
N LEU A 105 7.72 -6.59 -17.93
CA LEU A 105 6.37 -7.08 -18.22
C LEU A 105 6.27 -8.57 -17.89
N LEU A 106 5.37 -8.91 -16.96
CA LEU A 106 5.16 -10.25 -16.46
C LEU A 106 3.83 -10.80 -16.96
N ASP A 107 3.87 -11.81 -17.82
CA ASP A 107 2.69 -12.59 -18.21
C ASP A 107 2.22 -13.51 -17.08
N ASP A 108 3.18 -14.00 -16.29
CA ASP A 108 2.96 -14.69 -15.01
C ASP A 108 3.56 -13.83 -13.88
N PRO A 109 2.73 -13.04 -13.19
CA PRO A 109 3.19 -12.18 -12.09
C PRO A 109 3.83 -12.97 -10.94
N LEU A 110 3.48 -14.25 -10.74
CA LEU A 110 4.07 -15.09 -9.69
C LEU A 110 5.55 -15.39 -9.94
N ALA A 111 6.06 -15.18 -11.17
CA ALA A 111 7.49 -15.27 -11.47
C ALA A 111 8.33 -14.35 -10.56
N MET A 112 7.75 -13.25 -10.04
CA MET A 112 8.43 -12.32 -9.13
C MET A 112 8.80 -12.94 -7.77
N ALA A 113 8.32 -14.14 -7.45
CA ALA A 113 8.80 -14.90 -6.28
C ALA A 113 10.32 -15.20 -6.38
N ASP A 114 10.84 -15.29 -7.61
CA ASP A 114 12.27 -15.22 -7.92
C ASP A 114 12.57 -13.95 -8.76
N PRO A 115 12.84 -12.81 -8.11
CA PRO A 115 13.08 -11.54 -8.82
C PRO A 115 14.23 -11.63 -9.83
N ARG A 116 15.28 -12.41 -9.54
CA ARG A 116 16.41 -12.54 -10.46
C ARG A 116 15.95 -13.12 -11.78
N LYS A 117 15.16 -14.19 -11.72
CA LYS A 117 14.56 -14.83 -12.89
C LYS A 117 13.58 -13.88 -13.58
N ALA A 118 12.66 -13.27 -12.81
CA ALA A 118 11.67 -12.35 -13.33
C ALA A 118 12.29 -11.21 -14.15
N PHE A 119 13.29 -10.52 -13.59
CA PHE A 119 13.98 -9.41 -14.28
C PHE A 119 14.91 -9.83 -15.42
N THR A 120 15.35 -11.10 -15.48
CA THR A 120 16.28 -11.56 -16.53
C THR A 120 15.57 -12.18 -17.73
N GLU A 121 14.46 -12.88 -17.48
CA GLU A 121 13.79 -13.72 -18.49
C GLU A 121 12.55 -13.06 -19.11
N ASN A 122 12.12 -11.89 -18.62
CA ASN A 122 10.96 -11.19 -19.13
C ASN A 122 11.36 -9.90 -19.88
N PRO A 123 10.55 -9.47 -20.87
CA PRO A 123 10.82 -8.25 -21.61
C PRO A 123 10.57 -7.00 -20.77
N TYR A 124 11.19 -5.90 -21.17
CA TYR A 124 11.00 -4.58 -20.59
C TYR A 124 10.33 -3.66 -21.60
N ASP A 125 9.63 -2.66 -21.09
CA ASP A 125 9.08 -1.57 -21.89
C ASP A 125 9.25 -0.21 -21.19
N ASP A 126 9.10 0.87 -21.95
CA ASP A 126 9.00 2.22 -21.39
C ASP A 126 7.66 2.39 -20.66
N CYS A 127 7.67 3.11 -19.55
CA CYS A 127 6.48 3.41 -18.75
C CYS A 127 6.48 4.88 -18.37
N ARG A 128 5.33 5.53 -18.56
CA ARG A 128 5.07 6.88 -18.10
C ARG A 128 3.77 6.93 -17.31
N ILE A 129 3.82 7.46 -16.10
CA ILE A 129 2.66 7.70 -15.24
C ILE A 129 2.61 9.20 -14.98
N GLU A 130 1.44 9.80 -15.16
CA GLU A 130 1.16 11.19 -14.78
C GLU A 130 -0.26 11.24 -14.23
N LEU A 131 -0.38 11.18 -12.90
CA LEU A 131 -1.67 11.18 -12.20
C LEU A 131 -1.75 12.36 -11.24
N THR A 132 -2.94 12.96 -11.16
CA THR A 132 -3.32 13.87 -10.10
C THR A 132 -4.24 13.13 -9.14
N TYR A 133 -3.86 13.12 -7.86
CA TYR A 133 -4.63 12.57 -6.77
C TYR A 133 -5.37 13.69 -6.05
N ARG A 134 -6.67 13.48 -5.77
CA ARG A 134 -7.51 14.41 -5.02
C ARG A 134 -8.19 13.72 -3.85
N LYS A 135 -8.35 14.45 -2.75
CA LYS A 135 -9.08 14.00 -1.56
C LYS A 135 -10.46 13.45 -1.90
N VAL A 136 -10.80 12.32 -1.28
CA VAL A 136 -12.17 11.76 -1.25
C VAL A 136 -12.69 11.66 0.17
N SER A 137 -11.87 11.24 1.13
CA SER A 137 -12.24 11.16 2.54
C SER A 137 -11.42 12.08 3.43
N GLU A 138 -11.87 12.27 4.67
CA GLU A 138 -10.99 12.74 5.74
C GLU A 138 -9.80 11.79 5.93
N MET A 139 -8.71 12.31 6.48
CA MET A 139 -7.51 11.52 6.76
C MET A 139 -7.63 10.80 8.09
N VAL A 140 -6.95 9.67 8.19
CA VAL A 140 -6.84 8.89 9.43
C VAL A 140 -5.38 8.66 9.73
N GLY A 141 -4.98 8.95 10.96
CA GLY A 141 -3.61 8.81 11.42
C GLY A 141 -3.02 10.14 11.88
N GLY A 142 -1.69 10.19 11.88
CA GLY A 142 -0.86 11.26 12.37
C GLY A 142 0.32 10.72 13.18
N GLU A 143 0.99 11.63 13.87
CA GLU A 143 2.03 11.31 14.84
C GLU A 143 1.41 11.10 16.23
N PRO A 144 1.60 9.93 16.88
CA PRO A 144 1.16 9.72 18.25
C PRO A 144 1.81 10.72 19.21
N THR A 145 1.02 11.30 20.12
CA THR A 145 1.54 12.27 21.11
C THR A 145 2.47 11.63 22.15
N GLU A 146 2.42 10.30 22.30
CA GLU A 146 3.30 9.52 23.16
C GLU A 146 3.91 8.36 22.36
N GLN A 147 5.24 8.21 22.41
CA GLN A 147 5.95 7.12 21.73
C GLN A 147 5.98 5.87 22.62
N HIS A 148 5.44 4.76 22.12
CA HIS A 148 5.38 3.49 22.86
C HIS A 148 6.17 2.35 22.19
N GLU A 149 6.74 2.57 21.00
CA GLU A 149 7.55 1.55 20.31
C GLU A 149 8.92 1.39 20.95
N ARG A 150 9.40 0.15 21.04
CA ARG A 150 10.75 -0.17 21.51
C ARG A 150 11.73 -0.08 20.36
N SER A 151 13.01 0.16 20.69
CA SER A 151 14.08 0.14 19.71
C SER A 151 14.14 -1.20 18.96
N GLY A 152 14.10 -1.16 17.63
CA GLY A 152 14.04 -2.31 16.73
C GLY A 152 12.63 -2.82 16.39
N GLU A 153 11.58 -2.26 16.98
CA GLU A 153 10.18 -2.60 16.70
C GLU A 153 9.45 -1.50 15.90
N GLU A 154 10.16 -0.45 15.50
CA GLU A 154 9.59 0.74 14.87
C GLU A 154 9.05 0.46 13.47
N PHE A 155 7.80 0.87 13.26
CA PHE A 155 7.12 0.70 11.97
C PHE A 155 6.87 2.04 11.26
N ALA A 156 6.72 3.13 12.02
CA ALA A 156 6.87 4.53 11.64
C ALA A 156 6.71 5.39 12.90
N ARG A 157 7.29 6.60 12.92
CA ARG A 157 6.98 7.59 13.96
C ARG A 157 5.58 8.17 13.77
N GLY A 158 5.26 8.56 12.54
CA GLY A 158 3.93 9.02 12.15
C GLY A 158 3.53 8.37 10.83
N HIS A 159 2.23 8.18 10.66
CA HIS A 159 1.66 7.87 9.35
C HIS A 159 0.23 8.37 9.27
N TYR A 160 -0.24 8.71 8.08
CA TYR A 160 -1.65 8.89 7.80
C TYR A 160 -2.03 8.28 6.46
N GLU A 161 -3.32 8.03 6.33
CA GLU A 161 -3.92 7.48 5.13
C GLU A 161 -5.17 8.27 4.72
N GLN A 162 -5.48 8.21 3.44
CA GLN A 162 -6.62 8.91 2.87
C GLN A 162 -7.14 8.23 1.61
N LEU A 163 -8.46 8.08 1.50
CA LEU A 163 -9.07 7.69 0.23
C LEU A 163 -8.99 8.85 -0.75
N VAL A 164 -8.67 8.52 -2.00
CA VAL A 164 -8.38 9.50 -3.05
C VAL A 164 -8.98 9.09 -4.39
N ALA A 165 -9.23 10.09 -5.23
CA ALA A 165 -9.52 9.93 -6.65
C ALA A 165 -8.24 10.19 -7.45
N ALA A 166 -7.96 9.35 -8.45
CA ALA A 166 -6.80 9.45 -9.32
C ALA A 166 -7.24 9.77 -10.75
N ALA A 167 -6.70 10.82 -11.35
CA ALA A 167 -7.01 11.19 -12.72
C ALA A 167 -5.76 11.60 -13.51
N GLY A 168 -5.63 11.13 -14.76
CA GLY A 168 -4.49 11.47 -15.60
C GLY A 168 -4.24 10.46 -16.71
N THR A 169 -2.98 10.15 -16.97
CA THR A 169 -2.58 9.22 -18.03
C THR A 169 -1.50 8.25 -17.59
N ILE A 170 -1.58 7.04 -18.11
CA ILE A 170 -0.55 6.00 -17.97
C ILE A 170 -0.23 5.48 -19.36
N GLY A 171 1.05 5.27 -19.65
CA GLY A 171 1.54 4.62 -20.86
C GLY A 171 2.52 3.51 -20.53
N VAL A 172 2.41 2.39 -21.24
CA VAL A 172 3.38 1.28 -21.23
C VAL A 172 3.62 0.86 -22.68
N GLY A 173 4.86 1.08 -23.15
CA GLY A 173 5.22 0.93 -24.56
C GLY A 173 4.37 1.80 -25.48
N GLU A 174 3.74 1.18 -26.47
CA GLU A 174 2.84 1.87 -27.42
C GLU A 174 1.41 2.01 -26.88
N THR A 175 1.09 1.40 -25.73
CA THR A 175 -0.26 1.42 -25.16
C THR A 175 -0.40 2.52 -24.13
N GLY A 176 -1.52 3.25 -24.16
CA GLY A 176 -1.81 4.30 -23.20
C GLY A 176 -3.27 4.33 -22.78
N TRP A 177 -3.50 4.77 -21.56
CA TRP A 177 -4.80 4.87 -20.92
C TRP A 177 -5.00 6.26 -20.34
N LYS A 178 -6.22 6.76 -20.44
CA LYS A 178 -6.70 7.81 -19.54
C LYS A 178 -7.23 7.14 -18.29
N VAL A 179 -6.83 7.65 -17.14
CA VAL A 179 -7.22 7.11 -15.85
C VAL A 179 -8.22 8.04 -15.19
N GLN A 180 -9.32 7.47 -14.70
CA GLN A 180 -10.32 8.04 -13.80
C GLN A 180 -10.69 6.97 -12.77
N GLY A 181 -9.84 6.83 -11.76
CA GLY A 181 -9.94 5.78 -10.76
C GLY A 181 -10.06 6.31 -9.34
N PHE A 182 -10.17 5.37 -8.41
CA PHE A 182 -10.13 5.63 -6.98
C PHE A 182 -9.07 4.75 -6.34
N GLY A 183 -8.56 5.17 -5.19
CA GLY A 183 -7.59 4.42 -4.41
C GLY A 183 -7.39 5.03 -3.04
N LEU A 184 -6.21 4.76 -2.50
CA LEU A 184 -5.74 5.25 -1.22
C LEU A 184 -4.29 5.73 -1.36
N ARG A 185 -3.96 6.73 -0.54
CA ARG A 185 -2.59 7.13 -0.30
C ARG A 185 -2.20 6.92 1.16
N ASP A 186 -0.93 6.63 1.38
CA ASP A 186 -0.30 6.51 2.69
C ASP A 186 0.98 7.36 2.69
N HIS A 187 1.19 8.11 3.76
CA HIS A 187 2.44 8.81 4.01
C HIS A 187 2.92 8.45 5.41
N SER A 188 4.17 7.99 5.51
CA SER A 188 4.79 7.59 6.77
C SER A 188 6.23 8.10 6.87
N TRP A 189 6.65 8.42 8.10
CA TRP A 189 7.98 8.96 8.39
C TRP A 189 8.57 8.41 9.68
N GLY A 190 9.88 8.54 9.83
CA GLY A 190 10.63 8.11 11.01
C GLY A 190 11.31 6.73 10.84
N PRO A 191 11.86 6.16 11.92
CA PRO A 191 12.57 4.88 11.87
C PRO A 191 11.64 3.74 11.41
N ARG A 192 12.10 2.93 10.46
CA ARG A 192 11.30 1.82 9.91
C ARG A 192 12.13 0.57 9.67
N THR A 193 11.65 -0.53 10.27
CA THR A 193 12.19 -1.87 10.04
C THR A 193 11.10 -2.80 9.50
N TRP A 194 11.25 -3.24 8.25
CA TRP A 194 10.30 -4.17 7.57
C TRP A 194 10.07 -5.49 8.32
N GLN A 195 10.99 -5.87 9.20
CA GLN A 195 10.94 -7.09 10.00
C GLN A 195 10.19 -6.91 11.33
N ALA A 196 9.76 -5.70 11.67
CA ALA A 196 9.11 -5.41 12.95
C ALA A 196 7.72 -6.08 13.11
N PRO A 197 6.88 -6.21 12.06
CA PRO A 197 5.67 -7.03 12.12
C PRO A 197 6.01 -8.53 11.98
N TRP A 198 5.32 -9.36 12.76
CA TRP A 198 5.36 -10.82 12.55
C TRP A 198 4.64 -11.21 11.26
N TYR A 199 3.47 -10.61 11.05
CA TYR A 199 2.79 -10.52 9.76
C TYR A 199 1.89 -9.28 9.80
N TYR A 200 1.47 -8.78 8.64
CA TYR A 200 0.31 -7.89 8.58
C TYR A 200 -0.60 -8.18 7.41
N ARG A 201 -1.84 -7.71 7.53
CA ARG A 201 -2.85 -7.65 6.48
C ARG A 201 -3.28 -6.21 6.35
N TRP A 202 -3.22 -5.66 5.17
CA TRP A 202 -3.63 -4.29 4.89
C TRP A 202 -4.53 -4.31 3.65
N LEU A 203 -5.80 -3.98 3.85
CA LEU A 203 -6.84 -4.04 2.83
C LEU A 203 -7.32 -2.63 2.54
N THR A 204 -7.41 -2.27 1.27
CA THR A 204 -7.96 -0.99 0.82
C THR A 204 -9.05 -1.23 -0.21
N ALA A 205 -10.09 -0.40 -0.18
CA ALA A 205 -11.15 -0.48 -1.17
C ALA A 205 -11.86 0.87 -1.38
N ASN A 206 -12.26 1.10 -2.62
CA ASN A 206 -13.09 2.22 -3.03
C ASN A 206 -14.27 1.71 -3.87
N PHE A 207 -15.46 2.25 -3.62
CA PHE A 207 -16.71 1.94 -4.29
C PHE A 207 -17.24 3.24 -4.90
N GLY A 208 -16.44 3.83 -5.79
CA GLY A 208 -16.59 5.23 -6.19
C GLY A 208 -16.14 6.19 -5.08
N SER A 209 -16.68 7.41 -5.10
CA SER A 209 -16.45 8.43 -4.05
C SER A 209 -17.36 8.27 -2.84
N GLU A 210 -18.40 7.43 -2.95
CA GLU A 210 -19.49 7.34 -1.97
C GLU A 210 -19.25 6.30 -0.88
N PHE A 211 -18.24 5.44 -1.02
CA PHE A 211 -17.90 4.48 0.02
C PHE A 211 -16.48 3.95 -0.17
N GLY A 212 -15.78 3.67 0.92
CA GLY A 212 -14.48 3.00 0.90
C GLY A 212 -14.00 2.64 2.29
N PHE A 213 -12.91 1.88 2.38
CA PHE A 213 -12.32 1.52 3.66
C PHE A 213 -10.82 1.26 3.57
N MET A 214 -10.16 1.36 4.72
CA MET A 214 -8.90 0.68 5.00
C MET A 214 -9.13 -0.23 6.21
N GLY A 215 -8.69 -1.48 6.14
CA GLY A 215 -8.66 -2.40 7.27
C GLY A 215 -7.27 -3.01 7.46
N SER A 216 -6.75 -2.99 8.69
CA SER A 216 -5.41 -3.48 9.00
C SER A 216 -5.37 -4.42 10.20
N ARG A 217 -4.56 -5.46 10.09
CA ARG A 217 -4.15 -6.39 11.15
C ARG A 217 -2.64 -6.43 11.18
N ILE A 218 -2.01 -5.91 12.23
CA ILE A 218 -0.55 -5.96 12.42
C ILE A 218 -0.26 -6.89 13.60
N ALA A 219 0.29 -8.07 13.34
CA ALA A 219 0.64 -9.04 14.37
C ALA A 219 2.05 -8.84 14.90
N ARG A 220 2.22 -9.14 16.20
CA ARG A 220 3.52 -9.22 16.86
C ARG A 220 3.75 -10.68 17.27
N ARG A 221 5.03 -11.08 17.41
CA ARG A 221 5.39 -12.50 17.58
C ARG A 221 5.00 -13.05 18.96
N ASP A 222 5.07 -12.22 19.99
CA ASP A 222 5.04 -12.61 21.40
C ASP A 222 3.95 -11.89 22.22
N ARG A 223 3.14 -11.05 21.57
CA ARG A 223 2.05 -10.28 22.20
C ARG A 223 0.91 -10.03 21.23
N ASP A 224 -0.21 -9.57 21.77
CA ASP A 224 -1.33 -9.10 20.96
C ASP A 224 -0.85 -7.97 20.04
N GLY A 225 -1.26 -8.07 18.78
CA GLY A 225 -1.00 -7.00 17.81
C GLY A 225 -2.17 -6.03 17.73
N ILE A 226 -2.18 -5.23 16.67
CA ILE A 226 -3.20 -4.19 16.45
C ILE A 226 -4.14 -4.67 15.35
N ARG A 227 -5.41 -4.29 15.48
CA ARG A 227 -6.50 -4.46 14.51
C ARG A 227 -7.28 -3.16 14.47
N GLY A 228 -7.69 -2.72 13.29
CA GLY A 228 -8.51 -1.53 13.15
C GLY A 228 -8.54 -1.04 11.71
N GLY A 229 -8.89 0.22 11.53
CA GLY A 229 -9.00 0.84 10.22
C GLY A 229 -10.06 1.93 10.22
N PHE A 230 -10.67 2.17 9.07
CA PHE A 230 -11.77 3.12 8.95
C PHE A 230 -12.70 2.75 7.79
N VAL A 231 -13.93 3.24 7.87
CA VAL A 231 -14.94 3.19 6.81
C VAL A 231 -15.36 4.61 6.47
N TRP A 232 -15.33 4.95 5.18
CA TRP A 232 -15.95 6.15 4.61
C TRP A 232 -17.30 5.75 4.01
N ASP A 233 -18.38 6.43 4.38
CA ASP A 233 -19.74 6.13 3.88
C ASP A 233 -20.31 7.16 2.91
N GLY A 234 -19.46 8.08 2.44
CA GLY A 234 -19.83 9.16 1.52
C GLY A 234 -20.17 10.48 2.21
N ASP A 235 -20.34 10.47 3.53
CA ASP A 235 -20.63 11.65 4.35
C ASP A 235 -19.67 11.75 5.54
N GLU A 236 -19.51 10.66 6.30
CA GLU A 236 -18.66 10.63 7.50
C GLU A 236 -17.62 9.50 7.45
N LEU A 237 -16.49 9.76 8.12
CA LEU A 237 -15.48 8.76 8.38
C LEU A 237 -15.69 8.10 9.74
N HIS A 238 -15.83 6.78 9.74
CA HIS A 238 -16.05 5.95 10.91
C HIS A 238 -14.78 5.17 11.24
N LEU A 239 -14.15 5.46 12.37
CA LEU A 239 -13.00 4.68 12.84
C LEU A 239 -13.45 3.27 13.25
N ALA A 240 -12.73 2.25 12.76
CA ALA A 240 -12.93 0.87 13.15
C ALA A 240 -12.04 0.52 14.34
N HIS A 241 -12.66 0.10 15.44
CA HIS A 241 -11.96 -0.33 16.66
C HIS A 241 -11.63 -1.83 16.67
N ASP A 242 -12.21 -2.59 15.75
CA ASP A 242 -11.88 -4.00 15.52
C ASP A 242 -11.88 -4.31 14.01
N PHE A 243 -11.08 -5.30 13.63
CA PHE A 243 -10.94 -5.77 12.27
C PHE A 243 -10.69 -7.27 12.24
N ARG A 244 -11.63 -8.00 11.63
CA ARG A 244 -11.61 -9.46 11.53
C ARG A 244 -11.40 -9.86 10.09
N ILE A 245 -10.60 -10.89 9.85
CA ILE A 245 -10.27 -11.36 8.52
C ILE A 245 -10.28 -12.89 8.52
N SER A 246 -10.67 -13.48 7.40
CA SER A 246 -10.52 -14.90 7.11
C SER A 246 -10.09 -15.03 5.66
N THR A 247 -9.08 -15.85 5.41
CA THR A 247 -8.45 -15.97 4.09
C THR A 247 -8.55 -17.40 3.55
N GLU A 248 -9.01 -17.53 2.31
CA GLU A 248 -8.81 -18.72 1.51
C GLU A 248 -7.54 -18.57 0.68
N TRP A 249 -6.69 -19.57 0.75
CA TRP A 249 -5.34 -19.54 0.17
C TRP A 249 -5.25 -20.44 -1.06
N THR A 250 -4.42 -20.03 -2.02
CA THR A 250 -4.03 -20.90 -3.15
C THR A 250 -3.28 -22.12 -2.63
N ALA A 251 -3.45 -23.28 -3.28
CA ALA A 251 -2.59 -24.43 -3.03
C ALA A 251 -1.10 -24.11 -3.30
N GLY A 252 -0.20 -24.75 -2.56
CA GLY A 252 1.25 -24.58 -2.72
C GLY A 252 1.79 -23.42 -1.89
N ALA A 253 2.19 -22.33 -2.54
CA ALA A 253 2.91 -21.22 -1.89
C ALA A 253 2.04 -20.39 -0.91
N GLY A 254 0.73 -20.63 -0.83
CA GLY A 254 -0.15 -19.98 0.13
C GLY A 254 -0.25 -18.47 -0.10
N TYR A 255 -0.68 -18.06 -1.31
CA TYR A 255 -1.09 -16.70 -1.60
C TYR A 255 -2.59 -16.54 -1.34
N HIS A 256 -3.00 -15.36 -0.87
CA HIS A 256 -4.40 -15.09 -0.60
C HIS A 256 -5.18 -15.05 -1.92
N GLN A 257 -6.36 -15.66 -1.96
CA GLN A 257 -7.20 -15.73 -3.17
C GLN A 257 -8.60 -15.16 -2.93
N ARG A 258 -9.20 -15.49 -1.79
CA ARG A 258 -10.49 -14.95 -1.35
C ARG A 258 -10.38 -14.51 0.09
N ILE A 259 -10.95 -13.36 0.39
CA ILE A 259 -10.85 -12.71 1.70
C ILE A 259 -12.28 -12.41 2.18
N ALA A 260 -12.61 -12.81 3.40
CA ALA A 260 -13.77 -12.27 4.11
C ALA A 260 -13.25 -11.35 5.20
N ALA A 261 -13.77 -10.13 5.27
CA ALA A 261 -13.36 -9.17 6.28
C ALA A 261 -14.56 -8.46 6.90
N THR A 262 -14.40 -8.10 8.18
CA THR A 262 -15.38 -7.32 8.95
C THR A 262 -14.65 -6.17 9.63
N LEU A 263 -15.03 -4.94 9.29
CA LEU A 263 -14.66 -3.75 10.06
C LEU A 263 -15.76 -3.48 11.11
N VAL A 264 -15.38 -3.23 12.35
CA VAL A 264 -16.34 -2.90 13.42
C VAL A 264 -16.13 -1.45 13.84
N THR A 265 -17.13 -0.61 13.58
CA THR A 265 -17.14 0.81 13.96
C THR A 265 -18.16 1.07 15.06
N LYS A 266 -18.23 2.31 15.54
CA LYS A 266 -19.27 2.76 16.48
C LYS A 266 -20.21 3.77 15.82
N ASP A 267 -21.49 3.64 16.14
CA ASP A 267 -22.52 4.66 15.95
C ASP A 267 -23.09 5.00 17.35
N GLY A 268 -22.55 6.08 17.95
CA GLY A 268 -22.73 6.36 19.37
C GLY A 268 -22.22 5.22 20.25
N ASP A 269 -23.11 4.62 21.04
CA ASP A 269 -22.79 3.49 21.93
C ASP A 269 -23.02 2.11 21.29
N ARG A 270 -23.45 2.06 20.01
CA ARG A 270 -23.74 0.80 19.31
C ARG A 270 -22.61 0.43 18.36
N GLU A 271 -22.32 -0.86 18.27
CA GLU A 271 -21.42 -1.38 17.25
C GLU A 271 -22.15 -1.50 15.91
N ARG A 272 -21.42 -1.19 14.84
CA ARG A 272 -21.82 -1.40 13.46
C ARG A 272 -20.75 -2.26 12.78
N GLU A 273 -21.17 -3.36 12.17
CA GLU A 273 -20.29 -4.24 11.41
C GLU A 273 -20.44 -3.96 9.91
N TRP A 274 -19.31 -3.94 9.21
CA TRP A 274 -19.23 -3.76 7.77
C TRP A 274 -18.54 -4.98 7.18
N ASN A 275 -19.32 -5.88 6.59
CA ASN A 275 -18.82 -7.12 6.01
C ASN A 275 -18.52 -6.95 4.52
N VAL A 276 -17.37 -7.46 4.10
CA VAL A 276 -16.92 -7.41 2.71
C VAL A 276 -16.27 -8.72 2.31
N ILE A 277 -16.50 -9.11 1.05
CA ILE A 277 -15.84 -10.24 0.41
C ILE A 277 -14.91 -9.73 -0.68
N GLY A 278 -13.63 -10.09 -0.60
CA GLY A 278 -12.61 -9.82 -1.60
C GLY A 278 -12.31 -11.05 -2.46
N GLU A 279 -12.15 -10.82 -3.76
CA GLU A 279 -11.67 -11.78 -4.73
C GLU A 279 -10.43 -11.20 -5.42
N VAL A 280 -9.27 -11.83 -5.22
CA VAL A 280 -8.00 -11.36 -5.76
C VAL A 280 -7.99 -11.63 -7.26
N MET A 281 -7.93 -10.56 -8.04
CA MET A 281 -7.95 -10.58 -9.50
C MET A 281 -6.56 -10.87 -10.08
N ASN A 282 -5.54 -10.28 -9.47
CA ASN A 282 -4.16 -10.41 -9.91
C ASN A 282 -3.22 -10.19 -8.71
N LEU A 283 -2.12 -10.94 -8.63
CA LEU A 283 -1.24 -10.92 -7.47
C LEU A 283 0.22 -10.99 -7.89
N ILE A 284 1.04 -10.09 -7.35
CA ILE A 284 2.49 -10.15 -7.50
C ILE A 284 3.15 -10.38 -6.13
N PRO A 285 4.00 -11.41 -5.98
CA PRO A 285 4.77 -11.63 -4.77
C PRO A 285 6.10 -10.88 -4.82
N LEU A 286 6.33 -10.06 -3.81
CA LEU A 286 7.55 -9.32 -3.54
C LEU A 286 8.25 -9.90 -2.31
N ARG A 287 9.51 -9.49 -2.10
CA ARG A 287 10.25 -9.88 -0.89
C ARG A 287 11.24 -8.81 -0.45
N ASN A 288 11.41 -8.70 0.85
CA ASN A 288 12.52 -8.01 1.48
C ASN A 288 13.45 -9.02 2.15
N ARG A 289 14.76 -8.76 2.13
CA ARG A 289 15.77 -9.55 2.85
C ARG A 289 16.65 -8.62 3.65
N ARG A 290 16.74 -8.86 4.97
CA ARG A 290 17.60 -8.12 5.88
C ARG A 290 18.06 -9.04 7.00
N ASP A 291 19.35 -9.01 7.33
CA ASP A 291 19.95 -9.77 8.44
C ASP A 291 19.60 -11.28 8.45
N GLY A 292 19.53 -11.88 7.26
CA GLY A 292 19.19 -13.30 7.08
C GLY A 292 17.70 -13.63 7.20
N MET A 293 16.85 -12.67 7.57
CA MET A 293 15.40 -12.81 7.54
C MET A 293 14.84 -12.55 6.15
N VAL A 294 13.78 -13.26 5.81
CA VAL A 294 13.01 -13.07 4.57
C VAL A 294 11.61 -12.64 4.95
N THR A 295 11.21 -11.48 4.45
CA THR A 295 9.85 -10.98 4.54
C THR A 295 9.22 -11.12 3.17
N ARG A 296 8.11 -11.85 3.08
CA ARG A 296 7.29 -11.96 1.87
C ARG A 296 6.21 -10.90 1.92
N ILE A 297 5.98 -10.23 0.81
CA ILE A 297 4.89 -9.27 0.64
C ILE A 297 4.12 -9.74 -0.60
N SER A 298 2.83 -10.03 -0.47
CA SER A 298 1.99 -10.35 -1.62
C SER A 298 1.00 -9.23 -1.84
N GLU A 299 1.04 -8.66 -3.04
CA GLU A 299 0.25 -7.48 -3.44
C GLU A 299 -0.84 -7.93 -4.40
N GLY A 300 -2.06 -8.02 -3.89
CA GLY A 300 -3.24 -8.45 -4.65
C GLY A 300 -4.10 -7.26 -5.09
N MET A 301 -4.29 -7.08 -6.39
CA MET A 301 -5.40 -6.28 -6.91
C MET A 301 -6.70 -7.04 -6.67
N THR A 302 -7.62 -6.45 -5.93
CA THR A 302 -8.75 -7.17 -5.34
C THR A 302 -10.07 -6.48 -5.67
N ARG A 303 -11.02 -7.27 -6.15
CA ARG A 303 -12.41 -6.87 -6.28
C ARG A 303 -13.13 -7.15 -4.98
N TRP A 304 -13.75 -6.13 -4.41
CA TRP A 304 -14.50 -6.19 -3.17
C TRP A 304 -16.01 -6.15 -3.44
N THR A 305 -16.78 -6.94 -2.70
CA THR A 305 -18.24 -6.97 -2.76
C THR A 305 -18.81 -6.78 -1.36
N LEU A 306 -19.68 -5.78 -1.20
CA LEU A 306 -20.43 -5.55 0.04
C LEU A 306 -21.65 -6.48 0.12
N GLU A 307 -22.25 -6.59 1.32
CA GLU A 307 -23.46 -7.39 1.54
C GLU A 307 -24.65 -6.95 0.66
N ASP A 308 -24.72 -5.66 0.33
CA ASP A 308 -25.76 -5.08 -0.54
C ASP A 308 -25.51 -5.32 -2.04
N GLY A 309 -24.40 -5.97 -2.39
CA GLY A 309 -24.01 -6.31 -3.76
C GLY A 309 -23.26 -5.20 -4.51
N ARG A 310 -23.00 -4.04 -3.89
CA ARG A 310 -22.09 -3.05 -4.48
C ARG A 310 -20.69 -3.64 -4.63
N VAL A 311 -20.04 -3.28 -5.73
CA VAL A 311 -18.70 -3.74 -6.09
C VAL A 311 -17.74 -2.56 -6.10
N GLY A 312 -16.56 -2.79 -5.53
CA GLY A 312 -15.48 -1.83 -5.41
C GLY A 312 -14.15 -2.52 -5.63
N TYR A 313 -13.08 -1.73 -5.65
CA TYR A 313 -11.75 -2.20 -6.00
C TYR A 313 -10.70 -1.54 -5.12
N GLY A 314 -9.59 -2.23 -4.93
CA GLY A 314 -8.43 -1.73 -4.20
C GLY A 314 -7.43 -2.86 -4.03
N LEU A 315 -6.58 -2.77 -3.00
CA LEU A 315 -5.54 -3.76 -2.78
C LEU A 315 -5.75 -4.60 -1.53
N SER A 316 -5.22 -5.82 -1.57
CA SER A 316 -4.95 -6.64 -0.41
C SER A 316 -3.44 -6.90 -0.34
N GLU A 317 -2.78 -6.27 0.62
CA GLU A 317 -1.37 -6.48 0.88
C GLU A 317 -1.22 -7.41 2.10
N TYR A 318 -0.53 -8.52 1.88
CA TYR A 318 -0.23 -9.51 2.91
C TYR A 318 1.28 -9.59 3.09
N LEU A 319 1.75 -9.16 4.24
CA LEU A 319 3.15 -9.31 4.64
C LEU A 319 3.28 -10.46 5.63
N ASP A 320 4.23 -11.35 5.41
CA ASP A 320 4.58 -12.43 6.33
C ASP A 320 6.10 -12.52 6.50
N GLN A 321 6.57 -12.71 7.74
CA GLN A 321 7.90 -13.28 7.90
C GLN A 321 7.90 -14.75 7.42
N ILE A 322 8.99 -15.19 6.81
CA ILE A 322 9.17 -16.57 6.35
C ILE A 322 10.06 -17.31 7.34
N ILE A 323 9.52 -18.38 7.95
CA ILE A 323 10.21 -19.26 8.89
C ILE A 323 10.02 -20.69 8.43
N ASP A 324 11.12 -21.46 8.38
CA ASP A 324 11.11 -22.84 7.87
C ASP A 324 10.42 -22.96 6.49
N GLU A 325 10.71 -21.98 5.62
CA GLU A 325 10.15 -21.82 4.26
C GLU A 325 8.62 -21.59 4.20
N GLN A 326 7.98 -21.32 5.34
CA GLN A 326 6.55 -21.05 5.42
C GLN A 326 6.25 -19.63 5.90
N PRO A 327 5.21 -18.98 5.35
CA PRO A 327 4.71 -17.72 5.89
C PRO A 327 3.99 -17.93 7.23
N VAL A 328 4.27 -17.06 8.17
CA VAL A 328 3.82 -17.24 9.57
C VAL A 328 2.36 -16.88 9.84
N GLY A 329 1.70 -16.15 8.94
CA GLY A 329 0.32 -15.68 9.14
C GLY A 329 -0.75 -16.45 8.36
N ILE A 330 -0.48 -17.67 7.88
CA ILE A 330 -1.49 -18.47 7.13
C ILE A 330 -2.70 -18.85 7.98
N ASP A 331 -2.50 -19.05 9.28
CA ASP A 331 -3.55 -19.52 10.21
C ASP A 331 -4.43 -18.37 10.76
N GLU A 332 -4.26 -17.14 10.27
CA GLU A 332 -5.05 -15.95 10.66
C GLU A 332 -6.51 -16.02 10.20
#